data_AF-A0A9D5ZIC9-F1
#
_entry.id   AF-A0A9D5ZIC9-F1
#
_cell.length_a   1.000
_cell.length_b   1.000
_cell.length_c   1.000
_cell.angle_alpha   90.00
_cell.angle_beta   90.00
_cell.angle_gamma   90.00
#
_symmetry.space_group_name_H-M   'P 1'
#
loop_
_entity.id
_entity.type
_entity.pdbx_description
1 polymer ?
#
loop_
_entity_poly.entity_id
_entity_poly.type
_entity_poly.pdbx_seq_one_letter_code
_entity_poly.pdbx_strand_id
1 'polypeptide(L)' 'NHDNSAMDGYGVRLADLSPTDETTLTVVADLPAGNRLNRPLASGEAVRIMTGAPIPGGCDCVVMQEETRREA' A
#
# COMPACT_ATOMS: atom_id res chain seq x y z
N ASN A 1 -19.89 0.12 3.73
CA ASN A 1 -18.86 0.54 4.69
C ASN A 1 -17.52 0.23 4.05
N HIS A 2 -16.81 1.24 3.55
CA HIS A 2 -15.51 1.06 2.88
C HIS A 2 -14.45 1.80 3.70
N ASP A 3 -13.42 1.08 4.11
CA ASP A 3 -12.23 1.70 4.68
C ASP A 3 -11.47 2.39 3.53
N ASN A 4 -11.47 3.72 3.56
CA ASN A 4 -10.77 4.55 2.59
C ASN A 4 -9.48 5.07 3.21
N SER A 5 -8.41 5.17 2.43
CA SER A 5 -7.18 5.80 2.92
C SER A 5 -7.42 7.27 3.26
N ALA A 6 -6.95 7.69 4.43
CA ALA A 6 -6.97 9.08 4.90
C ALA A 6 -5.74 9.88 4.47
N MET A 7 -4.75 9.22 3.85
CA MET A 7 -3.46 9.79 3.47
C MET A 7 -2.99 9.20 2.14
N ASP A 8 -2.10 9.93 1.46
CA ASP A 8 -1.39 9.42 0.28
C ASP A 8 -0.18 8.60 0.74
N GLY A 9 -0.10 7.34 0.31
CA GLY A 9 0.93 6.44 0.80
C GLY A 9 1.00 5.13 0.05
N TYR A 10 1.61 4.13 0.69
CA TYR A 10 1.73 2.78 0.16
C TYR A 10 1.02 1.79 1.08
N GLY A 11 0.00 1.13 0.53
CA GLY A 11 -0.63 -0.01 1.15
C GLY A 11 0.28 -1.23 1.05
N VAL A 12 0.58 -1.82 2.21
CA VAL A 12 1.51 -2.93 2.37
C VAL A 12 0.94 -3.98 3.32
N ARG A 13 1.56 -5.15 3.31
CA ARG A 13 1.32 -6.21 4.28
C ARG A 13 2.29 -6.03 5.43
N LEU A 14 1.80 -5.90 6.66
CA LEU A 14 2.67 -5.75 7.84
C LEU A 14 3.65 -6.92 7.97
N ALA A 15 3.23 -8.13 7.58
CA ALA A 15 4.05 -9.33 7.59
C ALA A 15 5.24 -9.30 6.62
N ASP A 16 5.22 -8.45 5.59
CA ASP A 16 6.33 -8.31 4.65
C ASP A 16 7.37 -7.28 5.13
N LEU A 17 7.05 -6.44 6.13
CA LEU A 17 7.95 -5.43 6.65
C LEU A 17 8.94 -6.01 7.66
N SER A 18 10.23 -5.73 7.47
CA SER A 18 11.25 -5.97 8.49
C SER A 18 11.10 -4.95 9.63
N PRO A 19 11.12 -5.38 10.90
CA PRO A 19 11.04 -4.48 12.04
C PRO A 19 12.34 -3.70 12.29
N THR A 20 13.45 -4.11 11.67
CA THR A 20 14.81 -3.59 11.95
C THR A 20 15.51 -3.02 10.73
N ASP A 21 15.11 -3.42 9.53
CA ASP A 21 15.82 -3.13 8.30
C ASP A 21 14.90 -2.52 7.24
N GLU A 22 15.49 -1.84 6.26
CA GLU A 22 14.74 -1.39 5.09
C GLU A 22 14.17 -2.59 4.32
N THR A 23 12.91 -2.46 3.89
CA THR A 23 12.20 -3.49 3.14
C THR A 23 11.87 -2.96 1.75
N THR A 24 12.33 -3.64 0.71
CA THR A 24 11.97 -3.34 -0.66
C THR A 24 10.75 -4.15 -1.06
N LEU A 25 9.69 -3.46 -1.47
CA LEU A 25 8.45 -4.06 -1.96
C LEU A 25 8.19 -3.64 -3.41
N THR A 26 7.56 -4.52 -4.19
CA THR A 26 7.21 -4.22 -5.58
C THR A 26 5.89 -3.46 -5.65
N VAL A 27 5.90 -2.23 -6.17
CA VAL A 27 4.66 -1.48 -6.40
C VAL A 27 3.93 -2.07 -7.60
N VAL A 28 2.79 -2.73 -7.38
CA VAL A 28 2.04 -3.43 -8.43
C VAL A 28 0.89 -2.63 -9.03
N ALA A 29 0.44 -1.57 -8.35
CA ALA A 29 -0.60 -0.67 -8.84
C ALA A 29 -0.58 0.69 -8.14
N ASP A 30 -1.09 1.70 -8.85
CA ASP A 30 -1.48 2.99 -8.30
C ASP A 30 -3.02 3.05 -8.20
N LEU A 31 -3.53 3.30 -7.01
CA LEU A 31 -4.96 3.35 -6.67
C LEU A 31 -5.38 4.80 -6.37
N PRO A 32 -5.86 5.55 -7.37
CA PRO A 32 -6.50 6.84 -7.14
C PRO A 32 -7.87 6.68 -6.46
N ALA A 33 -8.44 7.77 -5.96
CA ALA A 33 -9.76 7.77 -5.32
C ALA A 33 -10.82 7.04 -6.16
N GLY A 34 -11.54 6.10 -5.55
CA GLY A 34 -12.56 5.29 -6.20
C GLY A 34 -12.04 4.05 -6.97
N ASN A 35 -10.73 3.93 -7.23
CA ASN A 35 -10.14 2.75 -7.87
C ASN A 35 -9.80 1.67 -6.85
N ARG A 36 -9.90 0.41 -7.26
CA ARG A 36 -9.73 -0.77 -6.40
C ARG A 36 -8.75 -1.74 -7.05
N LEU A 37 -7.98 -2.45 -6.23
CA LEU A 37 -7.25 -3.62 -6.72
C LEU A 37 -8.25 -4.78 -6.86
N ASN A 38 -8.31 -5.40 -8.04
CA ASN A 38 -9.25 -6.49 -8.33
C ASN A 38 -8.84 -7.85 -7.70
N ARG A 39 -7.70 -7.88 -7.02
CA ARG A 39 -7.16 -9.05 -6.33
C ARG A 39 -6.60 -8.62 -4.97
N PRO A 40 -6.43 -9.57 -4.03
CA PRO A 40 -5.68 -9.28 -2.81
C PRO A 40 -4.23 -8.88 -3.11
N LEU A 41 -3.65 -8.08 -2.22
CA LEU A 41 -2.22 -7.77 -2.21
C LEU A 41 -1.42 -9.02 -1.86
N ALA A 42 -0.43 -9.39 -2.67
CA ALA A 42 0.39 -10.58 -2.43
C ALA A 42 1.64 -10.25 -1.59
N SER A 43 2.41 -11.28 -1.20
CA SER A 43 3.66 -11.12 -0.43
C SER A 43 4.73 -10.42 -1.25
N GLY A 44 5.41 -9.46 -0.64
CA GLY A 44 6.44 -8.65 -1.28
C GLY A 44 5.86 -7.56 -2.20
N GLU A 45 4.54 -7.36 -2.21
CA GLU A 45 3.87 -6.36 -3.03
C GLU A 45 3.43 -5.15 -2.19
N ALA A 46 3.45 -3.99 -2.83
CA ALA A 46 2.88 -2.75 -2.34
C ALA A 46 1.94 -2.17 -3.39
N VAL A 47 0.99 -1.35 -2.95
CA VAL A 47 0.19 -0.52 -3.85
C VAL A 47 0.27 0.92 -3.41
N ARG A 48 0.38 1.86 -4.35
CA ARG A 48 0.25 3.27 -4.01
C ARG A 48 -1.22 3.58 -3.82
N ILE A 49 -1.61 4.04 -2.64
CA ILE A 49 -2.99 4.36 -2.30
C ILE A 49 -3.10 5.87 -2.10
N MET A 50 -3.98 6.52 -2.85
CA MET A 50 -4.30 7.94 -2.66
C MET A 50 -5.51 8.10 -1.74
N THR A 51 -5.64 9.30 -1.18
CA THR A 51 -6.76 9.67 -0.31
C THR A 51 -8.10 9.37 -0.98
N GLY A 52 -8.97 8.63 -0.28
CA GLY A 52 -10.28 8.22 -0.79
C GLY A 52 -10.29 6.95 -1.64
N ALA A 53 -9.14 6.30 -1.88
CA ALA A 53 -9.10 4.98 -2.49
C ALA A 53 -9.45 3.89 -1.46
N PRO A 54 -10.27 2.88 -1.83
CA PRO A 54 -10.52 1.72 -0.99
C PRO A 54 -9.26 0.90 -0.70
N ILE A 55 -9.09 0.50 0.56
CA ILE A 55 -7.99 -0.42 0.95
C ILE A 55 -8.24 -1.80 0.33
N PRO A 56 -7.27 -2.38 -0.41
CA PRO A 56 -7.43 -3.69 -1.01
C PRO A 56 -7.32 -4.82 0.02
N GLY A 57 -7.91 -5.97 -0.29
CA GLY A 57 -7.83 -7.15 0.58
C GLY A 57 -6.38 -7.60 0.79
N GLY A 58 -6.03 -7.94 2.04
CA GLY A 58 -4.66 -8.34 2.41
C GLY A 58 -3.71 -7.17 2.66
N CYS A 59 -4.12 -5.92 2.41
CA CYS A 59 -3.39 -4.74 2.88
C CYS A 59 -3.78 -4.45 4.34
N ASP A 60 -2.82 -4.53 5.24
CA ASP A 60 -3.04 -4.36 6.68
C ASP A 60 -2.48 -3.03 7.21
N CYS A 61 -1.65 -2.34 6.42
CA CYS A 61 -0.99 -1.10 6.80
C CYS A 61 -0.86 -0.15 5.60
N VAL A 62 -0.96 1.15 5.85
CA VAL A 62 -0.61 2.20 4.89
C VAL A 62 0.56 3.00 5.46
N VAL A 63 1.69 2.99 4.76
CA VAL A 63 2.88 3.77 5.10
C VAL A 63 2.84 5.09 4.34
N MET A 64 3.12 6.21 5.02
CA MET A 64 3.14 7.53 4.39
C MET A 64 4.23 7.60 3.32
N GLN A 65 3.94 8.24 2.18
CA GLN A 65 4.91 8.31 1.09
C GLN A 65 6.23 8.97 1.53
N GLU A 66 6.17 9.89 2.50
CA GLU A 66 7.31 10.61 3.07
C GLU A 66 8.28 9.69 3.81
N GLU A 67 7.80 8.56 4.34
CA GLU A 67 8.62 7.54 5.03
C GLU A 67 9.13 6.45 4.07
N THR A 68 8.83 6.56 2.77
CA THR A 68 9.23 5.58 1.76
C THR A 68 10.16 6.21 0.73
N ARG A 69 11.05 5.39 0.17
CA ARG A 69 11.84 5.76 -1.01
C ARG A 69 11.37 4.93 -2.19
N ARG A 70 11.03 5.59 -3.30
CA ARG A 70 10.77 4.92 -4.57
C ARG A 70 12.07 4.85 -5.35
N GLU A 71 12.54 3.63 -5.58
CA GLU A 71 13.64 3.38 -6.52
C GLU A 71 13.08 3.37 -7.95
N ALA A 72 13.88 3.88 -8.90
CA ALA A 72 13.49 4.07 -10.30
C ALA A 72 13.94 2.91 -11.18
#